data_AF-A0A520A5X3-F1
#
_entry.id   AF-A0A520A5X3-F1
#
_cell.length_a   1.000
_cell.length_b   1.000
_cell.length_c   1.000
_cell.angle_alpha   90.00
_cell.angle_beta   90.00
_cell.angle_gamma   90.00
#
_symmetry.space_group_name_H-M   'P 1'
#
loop_
_entity.id
_entity.type
_entity.pdbx_description
1 polymer ?
#
loop_
_entity_poly.entity_id
_entity_poly.type
_entity_poly.pdbx_seq_one_letter_code
_entity_poly.pdbx_strand_id
1 'polypeptide(L)'
;MDLTINGALTVATSTTVSNPTNQNITLVSATSGATVNGTFTLGDGMLTTGAFLTNAGTLNLGAGLTSVGTNLTNSGTLNNGSGAVNVTAAFANSGTYKANVGPGDLTVGTTFTNNGSYVAGTGKLTTSGDFSNAAGGRFTAASGDVVAAGNFANAGTYTAASNKLRLAGSFTNLSTGSFLANGGTTAIQGNFTNTGNFDPGTGLVQFITDADRTLTGATTFYDVQKVSAGNLFLGTNTTVTVADVLTMRNGLIFTGTSNILSLPNTGAQPIVGASVTSYVAGRLAMTLPNDAANIRVFPVGSGGRYRPVTITSQTAASASDSNPVVLVEIFNGAPTGRTDITLTNMSANRYYRVQLQSGAINQPTVQLSFNTDVVDEEVHVPGNLRVAKSSNPSNPWSTAGGAGVFSPEDPRGYTISSASLTTINNTSFFALASTNSVDNPLTGPAPLPVTLRQFTAVRHGAAVHVAWSTASEQNSAYFVVQRSANGSSFEDVQRVVAQGTSASQHDYAALDATPLAGISYYRLRQVDIDGKYVYSPVVTVRFEGQAAAMPALSAYPNPASGQSFQLLATNLSTTGGTVQVLDNVGRLVLTQVIAAGSAETTIQPKQPLASGMYFVTWQTPDGLKLTTKVAVQ
;
A
#
# COMPACT_ATOMS: atom_id res chain seq x y z
N MET A 1 -27.77 -40.45 -38.28
CA MET A 1 -28.47 -39.25 -38.76
C MET A 1 -28.62 -38.36 -37.55
N ASP A 2 -28.19 -37.11 -37.59
CA ASP A 2 -28.33 -36.21 -36.43
C ASP A 2 -29.72 -35.56 -36.42
N LEU A 3 -30.21 -35.18 -35.23
CA LEU A 3 -31.52 -34.58 -35.03
C LEU A 3 -31.40 -33.06 -34.90
N THR A 4 -32.05 -32.34 -35.81
CA THR A 4 -32.16 -30.87 -35.75
C THR A 4 -33.60 -30.47 -35.48
N ILE A 5 -33.84 -29.67 -34.43
CA ILE A 5 -35.17 -29.26 -33.97
C ILE A 5 -35.30 -27.74 -34.13
N ASN A 6 -36.24 -27.30 -34.98
CA ASN A 6 -36.63 -25.89 -35.09
C ASN A 6 -37.78 -25.57 -34.13
N GLY A 7 -37.49 -25.60 -32.82
CA GLY A 7 -38.48 -25.46 -31.76
C GLY A 7 -37.93 -25.87 -30.39
N ALA A 8 -38.83 -26.18 -29.45
CA ALA A 8 -38.47 -26.66 -28.12
C ALA A 8 -38.38 -28.19 -28.06
N LEU A 9 -37.53 -28.72 -27.17
CA LEU A 9 -37.54 -30.12 -26.75
C LEU A 9 -38.16 -30.21 -25.35
N THR A 10 -39.26 -30.95 -25.20
CA THR A 10 -39.87 -31.18 -23.89
C THR A 10 -40.02 -32.66 -23.62
N VAL A 11 -39.38 -33.16 -22.56
CA VAL A 11 -39.59 -34.50 -22.02
C VAL A 11 -40.55 -34.38 -20.85
N ALA A 12 -41.80 -34.80 -21.05
CA ALA A 12 -42.85 -34.69 -20.04
C ALA A 12 -42.58 -35.55 -18.79
N THR A 13 -43.25 -35.22 -17.69
CA THR A 13 -43.22 -36.02 -16.46
C THR A 13 -43.59 -37.48 -16.75
N SER A 14 -42.96 -38.42 -16.05
CA SER A 14 -43.17 -39.87 -16.23
C SER A 14 -42.87 -40.41 -17.63
N THR A 15 -42.23 -39.63 -18.50
CA THR A 15 -41.77 -40.06 -19.83
C THR A 15 -40.29 -40.38 -19.79
N THR A 16 -39.88 -41.47 -20.46
CA THR A 16 -38.46 -41.82 -20.65
C THR A 16 -38.10 -41.72 -22.13
N VAL A 17 -37.08 -40.91 -22.43
CA VAL A 17 -36.50 -40.76 -23.77
C VAL A 17 -35.04 -41.22 -23.71
N SER A 18 -34.63 -42.05 -24.66
CA SER A 18 -33.26 -42.55 -24.76
C SER A 18 -32.74 -42.37 -26.18
N ASN A 19 -31.49 -41.93 -26.32
CA ASN A 19 -30.74 -41.83 -27.56
C ASN A 19 -29.60 -42.88 -27.57
N PRO A 20 -29.92 -44.19 -27.69
CA PRO A 20 -28.92 -45.26 -27.60
C PRO A 20 -27.94 -45.26 -28.78
N THR A 21 -28.26 -44.53 -29.86
CA THR A 21 -27.43 -44.42 -31.07
C THR A 21 -26.46 -43.24 -31.03
N ASN A 22 -26.37 -42.51 -29.91
CA ASN A 22 -25.44 -41.40 -29.71
C ASN A 22 -25.54 -40.30 -30.79
N GLN A 23 -26.74 -40.03 -31.29
CA GLN A 23 -26.94 -38.98 -32.31
C GLN A 23 -26.77 -37.59 -31.71
N ASN A 24 -26.25 -36.64 -32.48
CA ASN A 24 -26.22 -35.25 -32.03
C ASN A 24 -27.63 -34.65 -32.10
N ILE A 25 -27.98 -33.83 -31.11
CA ILE A 25 -29.24 -33.10 -31.04
C ILE A 25 -28.95 -31.60 -31.01
N THR A 26 -29.48 -30.88 -31.99
CA THR A 26 -29.33 -29.42 -32.10
C THR A 26 -30.69 -28.74 -32.12
N LEU A 27 -30.95 -27.87 -31.14
CA LEU A 27 -32.09 -26.96 -31.13
C LEU A 27 -31.66 -25.63 -31.74
N VAL A 28 -32.14 -25.32 -32.93
CA VAL A 28 -31.72 -24.12 -33.70
C VAL A 28 -32.39 -22.83 -33.23
N SER A 29 -33.45 -22.93 -32.43
CA SER A 29 -34.14 -21.77 -31.88
C SER A 29 -33.30 -21.09 -30.78
N ALA A 30 -33.14 -19.77 -30.88
CA ALA A 30 -32.51 -18.96 -29.85
C ALA A 30 -33.44 -18.65 -28.66
N THR A 31 -34.75 -18.93 -28.77
CA THR A 31 -35.75 -18.62 -27.74
C THR A 31 -36.43 -19.87 -27.16
N SER A 32 -36.35 -21.01 -27.84
CA SER A 32 -36.98 -22.26 -27.44
C SER A 32 -35.92 -23.25 -26.96
N GLY A 33 -35.86 -23.46 -25.64
CA GLY A 33 -34.90 -24.33 -25.00
C GLY A 33 -35.32 -25.79 -24.91
N ALA A 34 -34.55 -26.54 -24.13
CA ALA A 34 -34.86 -27.91 -23.75
C ALA A 34 -35.40 -27.95 -22.31
N THR A 35 -36.46 -28.72 -22.06
CA THR A 35 -37.05 -28.94 -20.73
C THR A 35 -37.20 -30.43 -20.46
N VAL A 36 -36.58 -30.93 -19.40
CA VAL A 36 -36.59 -32.33 -19.00
C VAL A 36 -37.30 -32.47 -17.66
N ASN A 37 -38.56 -32.90 -17.69
CA ASN A 37 -39.37 -33.19 -16.51
C ASN A 37 -39.45 -34.71 -16.22
N GLY A 38 -39.24 -35.54 -17.23
CA GLY A 38 -39.12 -37.01 -17.12
C GLY A 38 -37.66 -37.46 -17.09
N THR A 39 -37.37 -38.60 -17.72
CA THR A 39 -35.99 -39.12 -17.86
C THR A 39 -35.52 -38.93 -19.30
N PHE A 40 -34.37 -38.30 -19.49
CA PHE A 40 -33.72 -38.17 -20.79
C PHE A 40 -32.28 -38.68 -20.72
N THR A 41 -31.97 -39.70 -21.51
CA THR A 41 -30.61 -40.24 -21.66
C THR A 41 -30.10 -39.92 -23.06
N LEU A 42 -29.09 -39.04 -23.14
CA LEU A 42 -28.53 -38.57 -24.41
C LEU A 42 -27.54 -39.57 -25.03
N GLY A 43 -26.88 -40.38 -24.20
CA GLY A 43 -25.70 -41.15 -24.63
C GLY A 43 -24.51 -40.23 -24.90
N ASP A 44 -23.62 -40.63 -25.79
CA ASP A 44 -22.38 -39.90 -26.11
C ASP A 44 -22.54 -38.84 -27.22
N GLY A 45 -23.77 -38.62 -27.70
CA GLY A 45 -24.07 -37.57 -28.67
C GLY A 45 -23.95 -36.16 -28.07
N MET A 46 -23.74 -35.16 -28.93
CA MET A 46 -23.76 -33.76 -28.51
C MET A 46 -25.19 -33.26 -28.27
N LEU A 47 -25.37 -32.34 -27.33
CA LEU A 47 -26.59 -31.56 -27.17
C LEU A 47 -26.25 -30.08 -27.29
N THR A 48 -26.80 -29.42 -28.31
CA THR A 48 -26.64 -27.96 -28.49
C THR A 48 -28.00 -27.29 -28.42
N THR A 49 -28.16 -26.33 -27.52
CA THR A 49 -29.35 -25.48 -27.43
C THR A 49 -28.92 -24.02 -27.53
N GLY A 50 -29.52 -23.26 -28.45
CA GLY A 50 -29.29 -21.81 -28.56
C GLY A 50 -29.91 -21.00 -27.41
N ALA A 51 -30.76 -21.63 -26.61
CA ALA A 51 -31.57 -21.01 -25.56
C ALA A 51 -31.26 -21.62 -24.18
N PHE A 52 -32.29 -21.90 -23.37
CA PHE A 52 -32.13 -22.46 -22.02
C PHE A 52 -32.12 -23.99 -22.02
N LEU A 53 -31.65 -24.58 -20.93
CA LEU A 53 -31.85 -25.98 -20.59
C LEU A 53 -32.38 -26.07 -19.15
N THR A 54 -33.56 -26.63 -18.98
CA THR A 54 -34.18 -26.84 -17.66
C THR A 54 -34.32 -28.33 -17.39
N ASN A 55 -33.81 -28.80 -16.26
CA ASN A 55 -33.95 -30.18 -15.81
C ASN A 55 -34.63 -30.23 -14.43
N ALA A 56 -35.87 -30.70 -14.40
CA ALA A 56 -36.61 -31.03 -13.19
C ALA A 56 -36.73 -32.55 -12.96
N GLY A 57 -36.40 -33.37 -13.97
CA GLY A 57 -36.43 -34.82 -13.91
C GLY A 57 -35.03 -35.45 -13.79
N THR A 58 -34.73 -36.44 -14.63
CA THR A 58 -33.40 -37.06 -14.72
C THR A 58 -32.79 -36.84 -16.10
N LEU A 59 -31.64 -36.17 -16.16
CA LEU A 59 -30.87 -35.95 -17.38
C LEU A 59 -29.54 -36.71 -17.29
N ASN A 60 -29.32 -37.66 -18.20
CA ASN A 60 -28.07 -38.41 -18.29
C ASN A 60 -27.32 -38.00 -19.56
N LEU A 61 -26.17 -37.36 -19.37
CA LEU A 61 -25.24 -36.96 -20.43
C LEU A 61 -24.07 -37.94 -20.49
N GLY A 62 -23.57 -38.23 -21.68
CA GLY A 62 -22.40 -39.09 -21.90
C GLY A 62 -21.13 -38.28 -22.19
N ALA A 63 -20.34 -38.75 -23.14
CA ALA A 63 -19.07 -38.12 -23.55
C ALA A 63 -19.22 -36.89 -24.47
N GLY A 64 -20.41 -36.68 -25.04
CA GLY A 64 -20.66 -35.59 -25.98
C GLY A 64 -20.66 -34.21 -25.33
N LEU A 65 -20.26 -33.19 -26.09
CA LEU A 65 -20.36 -31.79 -25.65
C LEU A 65 -21.82 -31.39 -25.46
N THR A 66 -22.11 -30.80 -24.32
CA THR A 66 -23.38 -30.09 -24.08
C THR A 66 -23.14 -28.59 -24.11
N SER A 67 -23.82 -27.87 -25.00
CA SER A 67 -23.75 -26.42 -25.12
C SER A 67 -25.13 -25.79 -24.91
N VAL A 68 -25.20 -24.85 -23.96
CA VAL A 68 -26.41 -24.11 -23.59
C VAL A 68 -26.17 -22.62 -23.83
N GLY A 69 -26.94 -22.03 -24.75
CA GLY A 69 -26.78 -20.65 -25.19
C GLY A 69 -27.17 -19.60 -24.16
N THR A 70 -27.94 -19.96 -23.13
CA THR A 70 -28.32 -19.07 -22.02
C THR A 70 -28.14 -19.76 -20.67
N ASN A 71 -29.22 -19.93 -19.90
CA ASN A 71 -29.21 -20.47 -18.55
C ASN A 71 -29.41 -21.99 -18.53
N LEU A 72 -28.69 -22.66 -17.63
CA LEU A 72 -28.97 -24.01 -17.19
C LEU A 72 -29.64 -23.95 -15.82
N THR A 73 -30.78 -24.61 -15.66
CA THR A 73 -31.46 -24.76 -14.37
C THR A 73 -31.63 -26.25 -14.07
N ASN A 74 -31.08 -26.71 -12.96
CA ASN A 74 -31.21 -28.10 -12.51
C ASN A 74 -31.89 -28.16 -11.13
N SER A 75 -33.14 -28.58 -11.10
CA SER A 75 -33.88 -28.93 -9.88
C SER A 75 -34.06 -30.45 -9.71
N GLY A 76 -33.75 -31.24 -10.74
CA GLY A 76 -33.79 -32.70 -10.73
C GLY A 76 -32.42 -33.35 -10.51
N THR A 77 -32.17 -34.48 -11.16
CA THR A 77 -30.86 -35.14 -11.20
C THR A 77 -30.23 -34.96 -12.57
N LEU A 78 -29.04 -34.36 -12.63
CA LEU A 78 -28.22 -34.27 -13.83
C LEU A 78 -26.96 -35.10 -13.61
N ASN A 79 -26.86 -36.21 -14.34
CA ASN A 79 -25.68 -37.06 -14.36
C ASN A 79 -24.85 -36.65 -15.58
N ASN A 80 -23.79 -35.89 -15.34
CA ASN A 80 -22.81 -35.53 -16.36
C ASN A 80 -21.79 -36.66 -16.54
N GLY A 81 -21.63 -37.08 -17.78
CA GLY A 81 -20.63 -38.05 -18.23
C GLY A 81 -19.22 -37.46 -18.26
N SER A 82 -18.39 -37.96 -19.17
CA SER A 82 -17.06 -37.40 -19.43
C SER A 82 -17.08 -36.15 -20.33
N GLY A 83 -18.23 -35.83 -20.94
CA GLY A 83 -18.41 -34.70 -21.83
C GLY A 83 -18.44 -33.35 -21.12
N ALA A 84 -17.90 -32.33 -21.78
CA ALA A 84 -17.94 -30.96 -21.27
C ALA A 84 -19.36 -30.38 -21.31
N VAL A 85 -19.66 -29.51 -20.36
CA VAL A 85 -20.91 -28.74 -20.30
C VAL A 85 -20.56 -27.26 -20.33
N ASN A 86 -20.96 -26.57 -21.40
CA ASN A 86 -20.73 -25.15 -21.59
C ASN A 86 -22.06 -24.40 -21.49
N VAL A 87 -22.17 -23.53 -20.48
CA VAL A 87 -23.33 -22.68 -20.22
C VAL A 87 -22.92 -21.23 -20.43
N THR A 88 -23.51 -20.55 -21.41
CA THR A 88 -23.09 -19.19 -21.80
C THR A 88 -23.50 -18.13 -20.78
N ALA A 89 -24.57 -18.36 -20.01
CA ALA A 89 -25.00 -17.45 -18.95
C ALA A 89 -24.86 -18.13 -17.58
N ALA A 90 -25.93 -18.19 -16.79
CA ALA A 90 -25.90 -18.69 -15.41
C ALA A 90 -26.25 -20.18 -15.32
N PHE A 91 -25.69 -20.86 -14.32
CA PHE A 91 -26.10 -22.20 -13.94
C PHE A 91 -26.59 -22.20 -12.48
N ALA A 92 -27.87 -22.52 -12.29
CA ALA A 92 -28.48 -22.72 -10.99
C ALA A 92 -28.78 -24.21 -10.74
N ASN A 93 -28.13 -24.79 -9.74
CA ASN A 93 -28.34 -26.15 -9.29
C ASN A 93 -29.04 -26.18 -7.92
N SER A 94 -30.33 -26.53 -7.88
CA SER A 94 -31.06 -26.81 -6.64
C SER A 94 -31.34 -28.30 -6.43
N GLY A 95 -31.07 -29.14 -7.43
CA GLY A 95 -31.20 -30.58 -7.38
C GLY A 95 -29.86 -31.28 -7.13
N THR A 96 -29.60 -32.36 -7.86
CA THR A 96 -28.35 -33.12 -7.82
C THR A 96 -27.62 -33.01 -9.14
N TYR A 97 -26.37 -32.56 -9.12
CA TYR A 97 -25.45 -32.60 -10.26
C TYR A 97 -24.31 -33.56 -9.93
N LYS A 98 -24.13 -34.63 -10.72
CA LYS A 98 -23.07 -35.62 -10.55
C LYS A 98 -22.18 -35.63 -11.78
N ALA A 99 -20.88 -35.39 -11.61
CA ALA A 99 -19.89 -35.47 -12.69
C ALA A 99 -18.85 -36.58 -12.46
N ASN A 100 -19.19 -37.62 -11.69
CA ASN A 100 -18.23 -38.58 -11.14
C ASN A 100 -17.75 -39.68 -12.10
N VAL A 101 -18.04 -39.57 -13.41
CA VAL A 101 -17.76 -40.61 -14.43
C VAL A 101 -16.70 -40.19 -15.47
N GLY A 102 -16.04 -39.05 -15.28
CA GLY A 102 -14.95 -38.58 -16.14
C GLY A 102 -14.53 -37.15 -15.78
N PRO A 103 -13.69 -36.50 -16.61
CA PRO A 103 -13.33 -35.11 -16.39
C PRO A 103 -14.57 -34.21 -16.48
N GLY A 104 -15.24 -34.18 -17.64
CA GLY A 104 -16.54 -33.51 -17.79
C GLY A 104 -16.53 -32.04 -17.33
N ASP A 105 -15.61 -31.24 -17.87
CA ASP A 105 -15.43 -29.82 -17.51
C ASP A 105 -16.76 -29.06 -17.60
N LEU A 106 -17.02 -28.20 -16.61
CA LEU A 106 -18.18 -27.33 -16.56
C LEU A 106 -17.72 -25.87 -16.67
N THR A 107 -18.15 -25.19 -17.74
CA THR A 107 -17.91 -23.77 -17.93
C THR A 107 -19.21 -23.00 -17.82
N VAL A 108 -19.22 -21.95 -16.99
CA VAL A 108 -20.36 -21.06 -16.75
C VAL A 108 -19.95 -19.63 -17.08
N GLY A 109 -20.66 -18.99 -18.01
CA GLY A 109 -20.30 -17.68 -18.53
C GLY A 109 -20.61 -16.51 -17.61
N THR A 110 -21.47 -16.70 -16.60
CA THR A 110 -21.73 -15.68 -15.56
C THR A 110 -21.63 -16.26 -14.15
N THR A 111 -22.74 -16.61 -13.52
CA THR A 111 -22.79 -17.01 -12.11
C THR A 111 -23.12 -18.49 -12.00
N PHE A 112 -22.37 -19.20 -11.15
CA PHE A 112 -22.70 -20.54 -10.71
C PHE A 112 -23.32 -20.48 -9.30
N THR A 113 -24.52 -21.04 -9.14
CA THR A 113 -25.20 -21.12 -7.84
C THR A 113 -25.55 -22.56 -7.52
N ASN A 114 -25.06 -23.05 -6.39
CA ASN A 114 -25.41 -24.35 -5.84
C ASN A 114 -26.27 -24.18 -4.58
N ASN A 115 -27.52 -24.63 -4.64
CA ASN A 115 -28.45 -24.76 -3.53
C ASN A 115 -28.90 -26.22 -3.29
N GLY A 116 -28.30 -27.17 -4.01
CA GLY A 116 -28.54 -28.61 -3.87
C GLY A 116 -27.23 -29.37 -3.69
N SER A 117 -27.17 -30.59 -4.23
CA SER A 117 -25.98 -31.44 -4.20
C SER A 117 -25.17 -31.28 -5.48
N TYR A 118 -23.89 -30.92 -5.37
CA TYR A 118 -22.93 -30.94 -6.46
C TYR A 118 -21.80 -31.90 -6.09
N VAL A 119 -21.64 -32.96 -6.89
CA VAL A 119 -20.57 -33.95 -6.74
C VAL A 119 -19.66 -33.84 -7.96
N ALA A 120 -18.51 -33.21 -7.76
CA ALA A 120 -17.53 -32.99 -8.81
C ALA A 120 -16.89 -34.30 -9.30
N GLY A 121 -16.49 -34.30 -10.57
CA GLY A 121 -15.56 -35.26 -11.16
C GLY A 121 -14.13 -34.72 -11.20
N THR A 122 -13.27 -35.37 -11.98
CA THR A 122 -11.87 -34.95 -12.13
C THR A 122 -11.68 -33.69 -12.98
N GLY A 123 -12.72 -33.23 -13.68
CA GLY A 123 -12.63 -32.05 -14.53
C GLY A 123 -12.92 -30.76 -13.78
N LYS A 124 -12.66 -29.68 -14.51
CA LYS A 124 -12.61 -28.33 -13.98
C LYS A 124 -14.00 -27.70 -13.95
N LEU A 125 -14.30 -26.97 -12.88
CA LEU A 125 -15.39 -25.99 -12.87
C LEU A 125 -14.79 -24.59 -13.10
N THR A 126 -15.24 -23.89 -14.14
CA THR A 126 -14.86 -22.50 -14.40
C THR A 126 -16.12 -21.63 -14.47
N THR A 127 -16.18 -20.58 -13.65
CA THR A 127 -17.21 -19.54 -13.72
C THR A 127 -16.57 -18.18 -13.99
N SER A 128 -17.08 -17.46 -15.00
CA SER A 128 -16.55 -16.14 -15.38
C SER A 128 -17.06 -15.01 -14.48
N GLY A 129 -17.98 -15.30 -13.58
CA GLY A 129 -18.47 -14.41 -12.53
C GLY A 129 -18.41 -15.09 -11.16
N ASP A 130 -19.46 -14.91 -10.37
CA ASP A 130 -19.49 -15.36 -8.97
C ASP A 130 -19.78 -16.87 -8.85
N PHE A 131 -19.30 -17.45 -7.74
CA PHE A 131 -19.71 -18.77 -7.26
C PHE A 131 -20.39 -18.61 -5.89
N SER A 132 -21.68 -18.90 -5.84
CA SER A 132 -22.42 -19.03 -4.59
C SER A 132 -22.75 -20.49 -4.25
N ASN A 133 -22.38 -20.94 -3.05
CA ASN A 133 -22.89 -22.16 -2.44
C ASN A 133 -23.88 -21.75 -1.33
N ALA A 134 -25.16 -21.78 -1.64
CA ALA A 134 -26.24 -21.33 -0.76
C ALA A 134 -26.40 -22.24 0.47
N ALA A 135 -27.25 -21.84 1.44
CA ALA A 135 -27.38 -22.53 2.73
C ALA A 135 -27.79 -24.00 2.61
N GLY A 136 -28.61 -24.37 1.63
CA GLY A 136 -28.96 -25.77 1.34
C GLY A 136 -27.93 -26.52 0.49
N GLY A 137 -26.90 -25.81 0.01
CA GLY A 137 -25.90 -26.33 -0.91
C GLY A 137 -24.87 -27.23 -0.25
N ARG A 138 -24.68 -28.43 -0.81
CA ARG A 138 -23.55 -29.32 -0.55
C ARG A 138 -22.70 -29.42 -1.81
N PHE A 139 -21.51 -28.82 -1.78
CA PHE A 139 -20.55 -28.86 -2.87
C PHE A 139 -19.37 -29.74 -2.47
N THR A 140 -19.22 -30.90 -3.10
CA THR A 140 -18.07 -31.79 -2.93
C THR A 140 -17.18 -31.64 -4.15
N ALA A 141 -16.04 -30.99 -3.97
CA ALA A 141 -14.99 -30.96 -4.98
C ALA A 141 -14.26 -32.31 -5.05
N ALA A 142 -13.72 -32.65 -6.21
CA ALA A 142 -12.84 -33.80 -6.39
C ALA A 142 -11.43 -33.29 -6.70
N SER A 143 -10.69 -33.88 -7.63
CA SER A 143 -9.33 -33.42 -7.96
C SER A 143 -9.27 -32.27 -8.96
N GLY A 144 -10.36 -32.00 -9.70
CA GLY A 144 -10.42 -30.92 -10.67
C GLY A 144 -10.48 -29.52 -10.03
N ASP A 145 -9.82 -28.56 -10.66
CA ASP A 145 -9.80 -27.16 -10.20
C ASP A 145 -11.20 -26.52 -10.22
N VAL A 146 -11.44 -25.64 -9.26
CA VAL A 146 -12.61 -24.76 -9.23
C VAL A 146 -12.10 -23.33 -9.40
N VAL A 147 -12.55 -22.64 -10.44
CA VAL A 147 -12.09 -21.29 -10.77
C VAL A 147 -13.28 -20.35 -10.85
N ALA A 148 -13.24 -19.27 -10.06
CA ALA A 148 -14.20 -18.18 -10.15
C ALA A 148 -13.46 -16.86 -10.44
N ALA A 149 -13.84 -16.20 -11.53
CA ALA A 149 -13.33 -14.86 -11.85
C ALA A 149 -14.00 -13.77 -10.99
N GLY A 150 -15.15 -14.06 -10.39
CA GLY A 150 -15.81 -13.22 -9.38
C GLY A 150 -15.52 -13.65 -7.95
N ASN A 151 -16.46 -13.36 -7.07
CA ASN A 151 -16.43 -13.69 -5.65
C ASN A 151 -16.90 -15.13 -5.39
N PHE A 152 -16.43 -15.68 -4.28
CA PHE A 152 -16.95 -16.92 -3.71
C PHE A 152 -17.70 -16.62 -2.42
N ALA A 153 -18.96 -17.08 -2.34
CA ALA A 153 -19.80 -16.96 -1.16
C ALA A 153 -20.32 -18.34 -0.73
N ASN A 154 -19.94 -18.79 0.47
CA ASN A 154 -20.37 -20.06 1.04
C ASN A 154 -21.29 -19.86 2.25
N ALA A 155 -22.54 -20.27 2.12
CA ALA A 155 -23.51 -20.38 3.21
C ALA A 155 -23.86 -21.84 3.53
N GLY A 156 -23.51 -22.80 2.68
CA GLY A 156 -23.72 -24.23 2.88
C GLY A 156 -22.42 -24.98 3.21
N THR A 157 -22.30 -26.24 2.80
CA THR A 157 -21.09 -27.06 2.99
C THR A 157 -20.28 -27.11 1.71
N TYR A 158 -19.05 -26.63 1.76
CA TYR A 158 -18.03 -26.84 0.73
C TYR A 158 -16.98 -27.82 1.26
N THR A 159 -16.78 -28.93 0.55
CA THR A 159 -15.76 -29.94 0.88
C THR A 159 -14.73 -29.98 -0.24
N ALA A 160 -13.53 -29.48 0.05
CA ALA A 160 -12.39 -29.67 -0.84
C ALA A 160 -11.90 -31.11 -0.76
N ALA A 161 -11.31 -31.61 -1.84
CA ALA A 161 -10.49 -32.82 -1.79
C ALA A 161 -9.01 -32.40 -1.85
N SER A 162 -8.34 -32.65 -2.97
CA SER A 162 -7.00 -32.12 -3.26
C SER A 162 -7.03 -31.08 -4.39
N ASN A 163 -8.21 -30.53 -4.70
CA ASN A 163 -8.36 -29.53 -5.75
C ASN A 163 -7.78 -28.17 -5.37
N LYS A 164 -7.62 -27.32 -6.39
CA LYS A 164 -7.40 -25.89 -6.21
C LYS A 164 -8.68 -25.10 -6.42
N LEU A 165 -9.07 -24.30 -5.42
CA LEU A 165 -10.03 -23.22 -5.53
C LEU A 165 -9.27 -21.93 -5.88
N ARG A 166 -9.50 -21.36 -7.07
CA ARG A 166 -8.86 -20.11 -7.53
C ARG A 166 -9.89 -18.99 -7.65
N LEU A 167 -9.68 -17.91 -6.92
CA LEU A 167 -10.59 -16.77 -6.85
C LEU A 167 -9.87 -15.49 -7.30
N ALA A 168 -10.40 -14.82 -8.32
CA ALA A 168 -9.97 -13.47 -8.65
C ALA A 168 -10.67 -12.42 -7.76
N GLY A 169 -11.87 -12.73 -7.28
CA GLY A 169 -12.59 -11.93 -6.28
C GLY A 169 -12.32 -12.36 -4.83
N SER A 170 -13.24 -11.96 -3.95
CA SER A 170 -13.15 -12.21 -2.51
C SER A 170 -13.67 -13.59 -2.12
N PHE A 171 -13.09 -14.15 -1.06
CA PHE A 171 -13.58 -15.34 -0.36
C PHE A 171 -14.47 -14.90 0.80
N THR A 172 -15.71 -15.40 0.86
CA THR A 172 -16.63 -15.17 1.98
C THR A 172 -17.24 -16.49 2.44
N ASN A 173 -16.89 -16.92 3.65
CA ASN A 173 -17.58 -18.01 4.35
C ASN A 173 -18.52 -17.42 5.40
N LEU A 174 -19.82 -17.47 5.13
CA LEU A 174 -20.88 -16.86 5.92
C LEU A 174 -21.12 -17.66 7.21
N SER A 175 -21.86 -17.10 8.17
CA SER A 175 -22.07 -17.70 9.50
C SER A 175 -22.70 -19.10 9.49
N THR A 176 -23.50 -19.42 8.47
CA THR A 176 -24.06 -20.77 8.27
C THR A 176 -23.14 -21.69 7.47
N GLY A 177 -22.10 -21.12 6.84
CA GLY A 177 -21.18 -21.82 5.97
C GLY A 177 -20.22 -22.73 6.73
N SER A 178 -19.98 -23.91 6.16
CA SER A 178 -18.92 -24.83 6.56
C SER A 178 -17.98 -25.04 5.39
N PHE A 179 -16.74 -24.60 5.53
CA PHE A 179 -15.68 -24.80 4.54
C PHE A 179 -14.68 -25.82 5.08
N LEU A 180 -14.63 -27.01 4.47
CA LEU A 180 -13.73 -28.09 4.84
C LEU A 180 -12.59 -28.13 3.81
N ALA A 181 -11.42 -27.60 4.18
CA ALA A 181 -10.30 -27.45 3.25
C ALA A 181 -9.56 -28.77 2.99
N ASN A 182 -9.62 -29.75 3.90
CA ASN A 182 -8.97 -31.05 3.75
C ASN A 182 -7.52 -30.91 3.28
N GLY A 183 -7.15 -31.43 2.10
CA GLY A 183 -5.82 -31.24 1.51
C GLY A 183 -5.78 -30.29 0.31
N GLY A 184 -6.84 -29.48 0.12
CA GLY A 184 -7.01 -28.60 -1.03
C GLY A 184 -6.22 -27.29 -0.89
N THR A 185 -6.05 -26.59 -2.01
CA THR A 185 -5.45 -25.25 -2.05
C THR A 185 -6.50 -24.19 -2.34
N THR A 186 -6.57 -23.13 -1.54
CA THR A 186 -7.42 -21.95 -1.77
C THR A 186 -6.56 -20.74 -2.11
N ALA A 187 -6.58 -20.31 -3.36
CA ALA A 187 -5.80 -19.19 -3.87
C ALA A 187 -6.70 -17.97 -4.12
N ILE A 188 -6.40 -16.84 -3.47
CA ILE A 188 -7.29 -15.68 -3.35
C ILE A 188 -6.58 -14.41 -3.81
N GLN A 189 -7.25 -13.61 -4.65
CA GLN A 189 -6.81 -12.27 -5.04
C GLN A 189 -7.64 -11.13 -4.42
N GLY A 190 -8.84 -11.43 -3.91
CA GLY A 190 -9.69 -10.47 -3.18
C GLY A 190 -9.50 -10.52 -1.66
N ASN A 191 -10.48 -10.02 -0.93
CA ASN A 191 -10.50 -10.08 0.54
C ASN A 191 -10.84 -11.49 1.02
N PHE A 192 -10.47 -11.81 2.26
CA PHE A 192 -10.91 -13.03 2.94
C PHE A 192 -11.81 -12.66 4.11
N THR A 193 -13.02 -13.20 4.16
CA THR A 193 -13.95 -13.05 5.28
C THR A 193 -14.45 -14.42 5.70
N ASN A 194 -14.31 -14.74 6.98
CA ASN A 194 -14.86 -15.95 7.56
C ASN A 194 -15.63 -15.64 8.85
N THR A 195 -16.94 -15.85 8.81
CA THR A 195 -17.82 -15.77 9.97
C THR A 195 -18.47 -17.11 10.32
N GLY A 196 -18.19 -18.15 9.53
CA GLY A 196 -18.71 -19.51 9.71
C GLY A 196 -17.66 -20.50 10.20
N ASN A 197 -17.93 -21.79 9.99
CA ASN A 197 -16.98 -22.85 10.27
C ASN A 197 -15.94 -22.96 9.14
N PHE A 198 -14.67 -22.80 9.48
CA PHE A 198 -13.55 -23.07 8.58
C PHE A 198 -12.69 -24.16 9.21
N ASP A 199 -12.76 -25.36 8.64
CA ASP A 199 -11.88 -26.47 9.02
C ASP A 199 -10.68 -26.48 8.07
N PRO A 200 -9.47 -26.15 8.56
CA PRO A 200 -8.31 -26.04 7.69
C PRO A 200 -7.80 -27.40 7.19
N GLY A 201 -8.12 -28.53 7.84
CA GLY A 201 -7.49 -29.81 7.54
C GLY A 201 -5.95 -29.69 7.47
N THR A 202 -5.38 -30.16 6.36
CA THR A 202 -3.99 -29.92 5.93
C THR A 202 -3.92 -29.02 4.69
N GLY A 203 -4.90 -28.12 4.54
CA GLY A 203 -5.09 -27.30 3.34
C GLY A 203 -4.18 -26.08 3.32
N LEU A 204 -3.88 -25.61 2.11
CA LEU A 204 -3.06 -24.43 1.87
C LEU A 204 -3.93 -23.23 1.49
N VAL A 205 -3.73 -22.09 2.15
CA VAL A 205 -4.30 -20.80 1.72
C VAL A 205 -3.21 -19.90 1.13
N GLN A 206 -3.43 -19.40 -0.09
CA GLN A 206 -2.50 -18.52 -0.80
C GLN A 206 -3.14 -17.14 -1.02
N PHE A 207 -2.47 -16.09 -0.55
CA PHE A 207 -2.78 -14.70 -0.87
C PHE A 207 -1.89 -14.24 -2.03
N ILE A 208 -2.47 -14.11 -3.23
CA ILE A 208 -1.77 -13.99 -4.51
C ILE A 208 -2.13 -12.69 -5.26
N THR A 209 -2.10 -11.55 -4.57
CA THR A 209 -2.43 -10.24 -5.16
C THR A 209 -1.43 -9.16 -4.80
N ASP A 210 -1.15 -8.26 -5.74
CA ASP A 210 -0.26 -7.11 -5.55
C ASP A 210 -0.99 -5.90 -4.94
N ALA A 211 -2.29 -6.00 -4.73
CA ALA A 211 -3.07 -4.94 -4.12
C ALA A 211 -3.45 -5.30 -2.68
N ASP A 212 -3.53 -4.28 -1.83
CA ASP A 212 -3.80 -4.42 -0.40
C ASP A 212 -5.16 -5.06 -0.11
N ARG A 213 -5.19 -6.08 0.76
CA ARG A 213 -6.38 -6.88 1.12
C ARG A 213 -6.61 -6.93 2.62
N THR A 214 -7.84 -7.27 2.98
CA THR A 214 -8.23 -7.51 4.37
C THR A 214 -8.56 -8.98 4.60
N LEU A 215 -8.15 -9.49 5.77
CA LEU A 215 -8.55 -10.77 6.34
C LEU A 215 -9.41 -10.52 7.57
N THR A 216 -10.69 -10.86 7.51
CA THR A 216 -11.67 -10.60 8.56
C THR A 216 -12.21 -11.90 9.14
N GLY A 217 -12.31 -11.93 10.48
CA GLY A 217 -12.92 -13.02 11.22
C GLY A 217 -11.92 -14.04 11.74
N ALA A 218 -12.08 -14.44 13.00
CA ALA A 218 -11.18 -15.37 13.68
C ALA A 218 -11.13 -16.69 12.90
N THR A 219 -9.93 -17.09 12.46
CA THR A 219 -9.76 -18.22 11.56
C THR A 219 -8.44 -18.91 11.85
N THR A 220 -8.48 -20.24 11.87
CA THR A 220 -7.29 -21.09 11.89
C THR A 220 -7.04 -21.62 10.49
N PHE A 221 -5.85 -21.38 9.96
CA PHE A 221 -5.32 -21.99 8.75
C PHE A 221 -4.33 -23.10 9.14
N TYR A 222 -4.11 -24.06 8.25
CA TYR A 222 -3.01 -25.00 8.40
C TYR A 222 -1.72 -24.38 7.86
N ASP A 223 -1.63 -24.27 6.52
CA ASP A 223 -0.56 -23.55 5.84
C ASP A 223 -1.04 -22.24 5.21
N VAL A 224 -0.19 -21.22 5.25
CA VAL A 224 -0.43 -19.94 4.59
C VAL A 224 0.76 -19.53 3.74
N GLN A 225 0.49 -19.08 2.52
CA GLN A 225 1.46 -18.47 1.63
C GLN A 225 1.08 -17.02 1.31
N LYS A 226 1.94 -16.09 1.72
CA LYS A 226 1.85 -14.66 1.39
C LYS A 226 2.97 -14.31 0.40
N VAL A 227 2.64 -14.32 -0.89
CA VAL A 227 3.65 -14.35 -1.96
C VAL A 227 3.75 -13.09 -2.82
N SER A 228 2.69 -12.29 -2.89
CA SER A 228 2.58 -11.09 -3.75
C SER A 228 2.84 -9.79 -2.99
N ALA A 229 3.05 -8.66 -3.68
CA ALA A 229 3.50 -7.41 -3.05
C ALA A 229 2.46 -6.71 -2.18
N GLY A 230 1.17 -6.93 -2.42
CA GLY A 230 0.07 -6.27 -1.70
C GLY A 230 0.04 -6.68 -0.23
N ASN A 231 -0.25 -5.76 0.67
CA ASN A 231 -0.26 -6.03 2.10
C ASN A 231 -1.55 -6.75 2.53
N LEU A 232 -1.46 -7.54 3.61
CA LEU A 232 -2.61 -8.20 4.22
C LEU A 232 -2.92 -7.57 5.58
N PHE A 233 -4.07 -6.94 5.72
CA PHE A 233 -4.53 -6.31 6.95
C PHE A 233 -5.48 -7.23 7.70
N LEU A 234 -5.17 -7.55 8.96
CA LEU A 234 -6.13 -8.26 9.82
C LEU A 234 -7.23 -7.30 10.26
N GLY A 235 -8.49 -7.70 10.05
CA GLY A 235 -9.68 -6.97 10.49
C GLY A 235 -9.80 -6.91 12.01
N THR A 236 -10.66 -6.05 12.54
CA THR A 236 -10.77 -5.79 13.99
C THR A 236 -11.11 -7.04 14.81
N ASN A 237 -10.50 -7.19 15.99
CA ASN A 237 -10.73 -8.29 16.95
C ASN A 237 -10.56 -9.69 16.34
N THR A 238 -9.63 -9.81 15.40
CA THR A 238 -9.34 -11.06 14.70
C THR A 238 -8.06 -11.68 15.25
N THR A 239 -8.15 -12.87 15.85
CA THR A 239 -6.96 -13.73 16.01
C THR A 239 -6.89 -14.63 14.79
N VAL A 240 -5.77 -14.59 14.07
CA VAL A 240 -5.48 -15.52 12.98
C VAL A 240 -4.44 -16.50 13.46
N THR A 241 -4.71 -17.80 13.28
CA THR A 241 -3.76 -18.86 13.61
C THR A 241 -3.27 -19.52 12.33
N VAL A 242 -1.95 -19.74 12.20
CA VAL A 242 -1.35 -20.58 11.15
C VAL A 242 -0.73 -21.79 11.85
N ALA A 243 -1.39 -22.94 11.75
CA ALA A 243 -1.11 -24.10 12.58
C ALA A 243 0.21 -24.80 12.23
N ASP A 244 0.65 -24.74 10.96
CA ASP A 244 1.91 -25.34 10.50
C ASP A 244 2.89 -24.28 9.98
N VAL A 245 2.92 -23.99 8.67
CA VAL A 245 3.92 -23.08 8.08
C VAL A 245 3.28 -21.82 7.49
N LEU A 246 3.85 -20.67 7.85
CA LEU A 246 3.66 -19.40 7.16
C LEU A 246 4.85 -19.13 6.24
N THR A 247 4.61 -19.22 4.94
CA THR A 247 5.59 -18.77 3.95
C THR A 247 5.33 -17.32 3.58
N MET A 248 6.32 -16.47 3.81
CA MET A 248 6.33 -15.06 3.42
C MET A 248 7.34 -14.88 2.29
N ARG A 249 6.99 -14.17 1.22
CA ARG A 249 7.95 -13.85 0.14
C ARG A 249 7.94 -12.39 -0.23
N ASN A 250 6.77 -11.74 -0.17
CA ASN A 250 6.62 -10.33 -0.45
C ASN A 250 5.37 -9.76 0.25
N GLY A 251 5.37 -8.46 0.49
CA GLY A 251 4.34 -7.71 1.21
C GLY A 251 4.27 -8.05 2.69
N LEU A 252 3.58 -7.20 3.43
CA LEU A 252 3.51 -7.28 4.89
C LEU A 252 2.19 -7.90 5.36
N ILE A 253 2.20 -8.43 6.59
CA ILE A 253 0.96 -8.76 7.32
C ILE A 253 0.81 -7.75 8.46
N PHE A 254 -0.21 -6.92 8.41
CA PHE A 254 -0.52 -5.93 9.44
C PHE A 254 -1.53 -6.47 10.43
N THR A 255 -1.15 -6.57 11.70
CA THR A 255 -2.07 -7.00 12.76
C THR A 255 -2.75 -5.81 13.46
N GLY A 256 -2.32 -4.58 13.21
CA GLY A 256 -2.84 -3.41 13.92
C GLY A 256 -2.62 -3.51 15.44
N THR A 257 -3.47 -2.83 16.22
CA THR A 257 -3.27 -2.63 17.66
C THR A 257 -4.05 -3.59 18.56
N SER A 258 -4.82 -4.53 18.01
CA SER A 258 -5.60 -5.49 18.81
C SER A 258 -5.48 -6.93 18.33
N ASN A 259 -5.22 -7.14 17.04
CA ASN A 259 -5.17 -8.48 16.46
C ASN A 259 -3.83 -9.17 16.74
N ILE A 260 -3.85 -10.50 16.67
CA ILE A 260 -2.67 -11.35 16.88
C ILE A 260 -2.60 -12.32 15.70
N LEU A 261 -1.42 -12.42 15.09
CA LEU A 261 -1.05 -13.56 14.25
C LEU A 261 -0.35 -14.59 15.15
N SER A 262 -0.91 -15.79 15.24
CA SER A 262 -0.45 -16.86 16.12
C SER A 262 0.08 -18.06 15.33
N LEU A 263 1.25 -18.57 15.71
CA LEU A 263 1.83 -19.79 15.14
C LEU A 263 2.15 -20.79 16.25
N PRO A 264 1.27 -21.79 16.47
CA PRO A 264 1.44 -22.76 17.55
C PRO A 264 2.46 -23.86 17.23
N ASN A 265 2.94 -23.95 15.99
CA ASN A 265 3.88 -24.97 15.53
C ASN A 265 5.19 -24.95 16.33
N THR A 266 5.60 -26.12 16.85
CA THR A 266 6.82 -26.34 17.63
C THR A 266 7.99 -26.88 16.79
N GLY A 267 7.86 -27.01 15.47
CA GLY A 267 9.00 -27.29 14.57
C GLY A 267 10.00 -26.13 14.53
N ALA A 268 11.21 -26.31 14.01
CA ALA A 268 12.36 -25.39 14.20
C ALA A 268 12.17 -23.91 13.80
N GLN A 269 11.44 -23.60 12.71
CA GLN A 269 11.00 -22.24 12.38
C GLN A 269 9.68 -22.30 11.58
N PRO A 270 8.54 -21.85 12.13
CA PRO A 270 7.24 -21.93 11.46
C PRO A 270 6.99 -20.80 10.45
N ILE A 271 7.91 -19.83 10.35
CA ILE A 271 7.88 -18.78 9.33
C ILE A 271 9.11 -18.89 8.45
N VAL A 272 8.90 -18.90 7.14
CA VAL A 272 9.98 -19.00 6.14
C VAL A 272 9.89 -17.86 5.12
N GLY A 273 11.04 -17.35 4.68
CA GLY A 273 11.14 -16.33 3.62
C GLY A 273 10.89 -14.88 4.06
N ALA A 274 10.86 -14.62 5.37
CA ALA A 274 10.82 -13.24 5.89
C ALA A 274 12.04 -12.42 5.44
N SER A 275 11.84 -11.13 5.17
CA SER A 275 12.86 -10.21 4.67
C SER A 275 12.49 -8.74 4.95
N VAL A 276 13.34 -7.82 4.50
CA VAL A 276 13.04 -6.37 4.55
C VAL A 276 11.79 -5.93 3.79
N THR A 277 11.27 -6.77 2.89
CA THR A 277 10.01 -6.52 2.15
C THR A 277 8.87 -7.44 2.56
N SER A 278 9.10 -8.37 3.50
CA SER A 278 8.09 -9.34 3.93
C SER A 278 8.25 -9.72 5.38
N TYR A 279 7.42 -9.12 6.24
CA TYR A 279 7.45 -9.34 7.68
C TYR A 279 6.08 -9.03 8.30
N VAL A 280 5.92 -9.40 9.58
CA VAL A 280 4.71 -9.13 10.36
C VAL A 280 4.81 -7.73 10.98
N ALA A 281 3.96 -6.82 10.54
CA ALA A 281 3.85 -5.46 11.05
C ALA A 281 2.84 -5.41 12.21
N GLY A 282 3.31 -5.76 13.41
CA GLY A 282 2.53 -5.73 14.64
C GLY A 282 2.81 -6.91 15.57
N ARG A 283 1.75 -7.50 16.12
CA ARG A 283 1.77 -8.55 17.14
C ARG A 283 1.87 -9.93 16.51
N LEU A 284 3.00 -10.57 16.77
CA LEU A 284 3.27 -11.94 16.39
C LEU A 284 3.42 -12.81 17.63
N ALA A 285 2.56 -13.81 17.79
CA ALA A 285 2.67 -14.83 18.82
C ALA A 285 3.21 -16.12 18.21
N MET A 286 4.23 -16.71 18.81
CA MET A 286 4.75 -18.02 18.40
C MET A 286 4.98 -18.91 19.61
N THR A 287 4.70 -20.19 19.45
CA THR A 287 5.09 -21.23 20.40
C THR A 287 6.57 -21.55 20.22
N LEU A 288 7.31 -21.54 21.33
CA LEU A 288 8.68 -22.02 21.39
C LEU A 288 8.67 -23.51 21.73
N PRO A 289 9.54 -24.33 21.12
CA PRO A 289 9.68 -25.73 21.53
C PRO A 289 10.38 -25.78 22.90
N ASN A 290 9.92 -26.66 23.78
CA ASN A 290 10.45 -26.80 25.13
C ASN A 290 11.73 -27.66 25.21
N ASP A 291 12.73 -27.33 24.37
CA ASP A 291 14.07 -27.95 24.43
C ASP A 291 15.18 -26.91 24.62
N ALA A 292 16.33 -27.36 25.14
CA ALA A 292 17.49 -26.52 25.33
C ALA A 292 18.03 -25.97 24.00
N ALA A 293 18.57 -24.75 24.05
CA ALA A 293 19.14 -24.04 22.90
C ALA A 293 18.16 -23.83 21.72
N ASN A 294 16.84 -23.93 21.95
CA ASN A 294 15.86 -23.64 20.90
C ASN A 294 15.84 -22.16 20.56
N ILE A 295 15.93 -21.87 19.27
CA ILE A 295 15.96 -20.51 18.73
C ILE A 295 14.64 -20.24 18.01
N ARG A 296 14.02 -19.10 18.28
CA ARG A 296 12.91 -18.55 17.49
C ARG A 296 13.29 -17.17 16.99
N VAL A 297 13.22 -16.98 15.67
CA VAL A 297 13.34 -15.65 15.05
C VAL A 297 11.93 -15.14 14.80
N PHE A 298 11.55 -14.04 15.44
CA PHE A 298 10.28 -13.37 15.21
C PHE A 298 10.47 -12.34 14.09
N PRO A 299 9.99 -12.59 12.86
CA PRO A 299 10.13 -11.67 11.74
C PRO A 299 9.12 -10.52 11.86
N VAL A 300 9.32 -9.67 12.86
CA VAL A 300 8.49 -8.49 13.11
C VAL A 300 9.13 -7.24 12.50
N GLY A 301 8.31 -6.23 12.27
CA GLY A 301 8.77 -4.93 11.81
C GLY A 301 7.74 -3.83 12.10
N SER A 302 8.15 -2.58 11.96
CA SER A 302 7.26 -1.43 12.12
C SER A 302 7.86 -0.21 11.41
N GLY A 303 7.01 0.73 10.97
CA GLY A 303 7.46 1.96 10.30
C GLY A 303 8.30 1.72 9.03
N GLY A 304 8.02 0.65 8.28
CA GLY A 304 8.79 0.27 7.08
C GLY A 304 10.14 -0.39 7.38
N ARG A 305 10.40 -0.80 8.62
CA ARG A 305 11.65 -1.41 9.05
C ARG A 305 11.43 -2.84 9.53
N TYR A 306 12.12 -3.79 8.91
CA TYR A 306 12.20 -5.18 9.37
C TYR A 306 13.17 -5.32 10.52
N ARG A 307 12.71 -5.73 11.70
CA ARG A 307 13.49 -5.77 12.95
C ARG A 307 13.25 -7.09 13.66
N PRO A 308 13.82 -8.19 13.16
CA PRO A 308 13.60 -9.48 13.77
C PRO A 308 14.11 -9.48 15.21
N VAL A 309 13.34 -10.13 16.08
CA VAL A 309 13.70 -10.39 17.47
C VAL A 309 13.97 -11.87 17.60
N THR A 310 15.16 -12.24 18.04
CA THR A 310 15.49 -13.64 18.28
C THR A 310 15.40 -13.95 19.76
N ILE A 311 14.69 -15.02 20.11
CA ILE A 311 14.59 -15.54 21.46
C ILE A 311 15.19 -16.93 21.50
N THR A 312 16.09 -17.16 22.44
CA THR A 312 16.72 -18.47 22.64
C THR A 312 16.46 -18.95 24.06
N SER A 313 15.92 -20.17 24.21
CA SER A 313 15.89 -20.85 25.51
C SER A 313 17.25 -21.47 25.77
N GLN A 314 17.88 -21.19 26.92
CA GLN A 314 19.24 -21.68 27.17
C GLN A 314 19.24 -23.08 27.80
N THR A 315 18.20 -23.42 28.54
CA THR A 315 17.97 -24.77 29.07
C THR A 315 16.57 -25.25 28.71
N ALA A 316 16.38 -26.57 28.70
CA ALA A 316 15.05 -27.15 28.58
C ALA A 316 14.23 -26.76 29.83
N ALA A 317 12.93 -26.53 29.66
CA ALA A 317 12.05 -26.43 30.83
C ALA A 317 11.78 -27.81 31.44
N SER A 318 11.16 -27.83 32.61
CA SER A 318 10.78 -29.11 33.23
C SER A 318 9.86 -29.86 32.27
N ALA A 319 9.90 -31.19 32.25
CA ALA A 319 9.02 -32.00 31.40
C ALA A 319 7.51 -31.77 31.69
N SER A 320 7.19 -31.15 32.83
CA SER A 320 5.85 -30.72 33.22
C SER A 320 5.41 -29.36 32.63
N ASP A 321 6.31 -28.61 32.00
CA ASP A 321 6.02 -27.27 31.50
C ASP A 321 5.43 -27.34 30.09
N SER A 322 4.26 -26.72 29.90
CA SER A 322 3.67 -26.50 28.58
C SER A 322 4.60 -25.67 27.69
N ASN A 323 4.64 -25.96 26.39
CA ASN A 323 5.39 -25.16 25.42
C ASN A 323 5.05 -23.66 25.58
N PRO A 324 6.05 -22.78 25.78
CA PRO A 324 5.79 -21.38 26.04
C PRO A 324 5.32 -20.66 24.77
N VAL A 325 4.32 -19.80 24.92
CA VAL A 325 3.82 -18.94 23.85
C VAL A 325 4.30 -17.52 24.10
N VAL A 326 5.04 -16.96 23.16
CA VAL A 326 5.61 -15.62 23.28
C VAL A 326 5.03 -14.70 22.21
N LEU A 327 4.57 -13.54 22.65
CA LEU A 327 4.16 -12.44 21.78
C LEU A 327 5.28 -11.41 21.67
N VAL A 328 5.60 -11.02 20.44
CA VAL A 328 6.49 -9.91 20.13
C VAL A 328 5.72 -8.80 19.41
N GLU A 329 5.95 -7.56 19.82
CA GLU A 329 5.41 -6.34 19.19
C GLU A 329 6.46 -5.23 19.22
N ILE A 330 6.50 -4.41 18.18
CA ILE A 330 7.38 -3.24 18.08
C ILE A 330 6.56 -1.97 18.21
N PHE A 331 7.05 -1.04 19.03
CA PHE A 331 6.53 0.31 19.16
C PHE A 331 7.49 1.28 18.47
N ASN A 332 6.96 2.12 17.57
CA ASN A 332 7.73 3.23 17.01
C ASN A 332 7.66 4.41 17.97
N GLY A 333 8.83 4.84 18.44
CA GLY A 333 9.02 5.93 19.39
C GLY A 333 9.92 5.52 20.55
N ALA A 334 10.47 6.53 21.22
CA ALA A 334 11.27 6.35 22.41
C ALA A 334 10.40 5.79 23.56
N PRO A 335 10.92 4.86 24.37
CA PRO A 335 10.32 4.56 25.66
C PRO A 335 10.36 5.78 26.59
N THR A 336 9.37 5.89 27.47
CA THR A 336 9.16 7.08 28.33
C THR A 336 9.95 7.04 29.65
N GLY A 337 10.39 5.86 30.07
CA GLY A 337 11.18 5.64 31.27
C GLY A 337 12.64 6.10 31.10
N ARG A 338 13.31 6.35 32.23
CA ARG A 338 14.73 6.76 32.26
C ARG A 338 15.65 5.54 32.27
N THR A 339 16.88 5.69 31.82
CA THR A 339 17.93 4.69 32.00
C THR A 339 18.42 4.67 33.46
N ASP A 340 18.90 3.53 33.92
CA ASP A 340 19.66 3.42 35.16
C ASP A 340 21.09 3.99 35.02
N ILE A 341 21.87 4.00 36.09
CA ILE A 341 23.24 4.57 36.09
C ILE A 341 24.24 3.79 35.21
N THR A 342 23.91 2.58 34.76
CA THR A 342 24.78 1.76 33.90
C THR A 342 24.58 2.05 32.42
N LEU A 343 23.51 2.77 32.07
CA LEU A 343 23.14 3.13 30.72
C LEU A 343 23.09 4.65 30.58
N THR A 344 23.79 5.19 29.59
CA THR A 344 23.80 6.63 29.34
C THR A 344 22.64 7.05 28.44
N ASN A 345 22.31 6.22 27.45
CA ASN A 345 21.43 6.56 26.34
C ASN A 345 20.58 5.35 25.92
N MET A 346 19.44 5.60 25.26
CA MET A 346 18.48 4.57 24.82
C MET A 346 17.81 4.98 23.51
N SER A 347 17.41 4.01 22.69
CA SER A 347 16.83 4.24 21.37
C SER A 347 15.69 5.26 21.42
N ALA A 348 15.82 6.31 20.62
CA ALA A 348 14.77 7.30 20.41
C ALA A 348 13.70 6.83 19.40
N ASN A 349 13.96 5.71 18.70
CA ASN A 349 13.20 5.30 17.53
C ASN A 349 12.23 4.16 17.81
N ARG A 350 12.57 3.25 18.74
CA ARG A 350 11.71 2.10 19.05
C ARG A 350 12.04 1.40 20.35
N TYR A 351 11.05 0.65 20.81
CA TYR A 351 11.21 -0.40 21.80
C TYR A 351 10.28 -1.57 21.46
N TYR A 352 10.53 -2.70 22.12
CA TYR A 352 9.89 -3.99 21.85
C TYR A 352 9.15 -4.43 23.10
N ARG A 353 7.95 -4.99 22.93
CA ARG A 353 7.33 -5.84 23.96
C ARG A 353 7.60 -7.29 23.62
N VAL A 354 8.12 -8.02 24.59
CA VAL A 354 8.25 -9.48 24.54
C VAL A 354 7.48 -10.02 25.74
N GLN A 355 6.32 -10.61 25.47
CA GLN A 355 5.35 -11.01 26.47
C GLN A 355 5.20 -12.53 26.46
N LEU A 356 5.39 -13.14 27.62
CA LEU A 356 5.01 -14.54 27.83
C LEU A 356 3.49 -14.62 28.02
N GLN A 357 2.81 -15.30 27.09
CA GLN A 357 1.36 -15.51 27.15
C GLN A 357 0.99 -16.76 27.94
N SER A 358 1.81 -17.81 27.86
CA SER A 358 1.66 -19.06 28.60
C SER A 358 3.00 -19.81 28.69
N GLY A 359 3.07 -20.81 29.58
CA GLY A 359 4.28 -21.61 29.81
C GLY A 359 5.37 -20.86 30.58
N ALA A 360 6.60 -21.34 30.48
CA ALA A 360 7.79 -20.75 31.06
C ALA A 360 8.97 -20.89 30.09
N ILE A 361 9.87 -19.91 30.06
CA ILE A 361 11.13 -20.00 29.30
C ILE A 361 12.28 -19.93 30.29
N ASN A 362 13.16 -20.92 30.23
CA ASN A 362 14.28 -21.02 31.15
C ASN A 362 15.51 -20.32 30.60
N GLN A 363 15.98 -19.37 31.39
CA GLN A 363 17.18 -18.58 31.12
C GLN A 363 17.23 -17.94 29.73
N PRO A 364 16.16 -17.26 29.26
CA PRO A 364 16.10 -16.82 27.88
C PRO A 364 17.15 -15.75 27.56
N THR A 365 17.63 -15.74 26.32
CA THR A 365 18.29 -14.57 25.73
C THR A 365 17.37 -13.90 24.73
N VAL A 366 17.42 -12.57 24.66
CA VAL A 366 16.71 -11.76 23.66
C VAL A 366 17.75 -11.02 22.84
N GLN A 367 17.72 -11.23 21.53
CA GLN A 367 18.59 -10.57 20.57
C GLN A 367 17.80 -9.59 19.72
N LEU A 368 18.31 -8.36 19.64
CA LEU A 368 17.79 -7.28 18.82
C LEU A 368 18.75 -7.00 17.66
N SER A 369 18.25 -6.35 16.62
CA SER A 369 19.01 -5.97 15.44
C SER A 369 18.86 -4.47 15.13
N PHE A 370 19.89 -3.88 14.52
CA PHE A 370 19.78 -2.59 13.83
C PHE A 370 20.61 -2.59 12.55
N ASN A 371 20.19 -1.74 11.63
CA ASN A 371 20.77 -1.60 10.29
C ASN A 371 21.86 -0.54 10.25
N THR A 372 22.83 -0.71 9.36
CA THR A 372 23.85 0.30 9.07
C THR A 372 23.76 0.85 7.64
N ASP A 373 22.98 0.20 6.78
CA ASP A 373 22.72 0.61 5.39
C ASP A 373 21.74 1.78 5.28
N VAL A 374 21.03 2.09 6.36
CA VAL A 374 20.09 3.20 6.49
C VAL A 374 20.26 3.86 7.85
N VAL A 375 20.29 5.20 7.88
CA VAL A 375 20.25 5.94 9.16
C VAL A 375 18.92 5.64 9.82
N ASP A 376 18.97 5.01 10.99
CA ASP A 376 17.80 4.46 11.65
C ASP A 376 17.94 4.42 13.17
N GLU A 377 19.10 3.96 13.66
CA GLU A 377 19.54 4.15 15.04
C GLU A 377 20.84 4.96 14.97
N GLU A 378 20.99 5.97 15.83
CA GLU A 378 22.19 6.81 15.89
C GLU A 378 23.32 6.05 16.60
N VAL A 379 23.92 5.08 15.91
CA VAL A 379 24.97 4.22 16.44
C VAL A 379 26.28 4.44 15.70
N HIS A 380 27.28 4.89 16.43
CA HIS A 380 28.64 5.16 16.00
C HIS A 380 29.63 4.11 16.56
N VAL A 381 29.39 3.60 17.78
CA VAL A 381 30.28 2.64 18.45
C VAL A 381 29.51 1.38 18.90
N PRO A 382 29.24 0.43 17.98
CA PRO A 382 28.42 -0.75 18.26
C PRO A 382 28.84 -1.57 19.49
N GLY A 383 30.14 -1.60 19.84
CA GLY A 383 30.63 -2.31 21.03
C GLY A 383 30.10 -1.79 22.38
N ASN A 384 29.64 -0.53 22.42
CA ASN A 384 29.03 0.08 23.61
C ASN A 384 27.52 -0.16 23.71
N LEU A 385 26.92 -0.75 22.70
CA LEU A 385 25.49 -1.06 22.73
C LEU A 385 25.17 -2.14 23.75
N ARG A 386 24.01 -2.00 24.37
CA ARG A 386 23.41 -2.94 25.31
C ARG A 386 21.95 -3.19 24.93
N VAL A 387 21.45 -4.36 25.29
CA VAL A 387 20.01 -4.57 25.41
C VAL A 387 19.59 -3.97 26.74
N ALA A 388 18.64 -3.03 26.73
CA ALA A 388 17.97 -2.56 27.93
C ALA A 388 16.69 -3.37 28.17
N LYS A 389 16.34 -3.60 29.45
CA LYS A 389 15.12 -4.30 29.86
C LYS A 389 14.34 -3.48 30.86
N SER A 390 13.02 -3.52 30.77
CA SER A 390 12.11 -3.01 31.81
C SER A 390 10.85 -3.87 31.91
N SER A 391 10.13 -3.77 33.03
CA SER A 391 8.79 -4.37 33.20
C SER A 391 7.66 -3.46 32.72
N ASN A 392 7.95 -2.18 32.49
CA ASN A 392 7.01 -1.19 31.99
C ASN A 392 7.81 -0.14 31.20
N PRO A 393 7.35 0.34 30.03
CA PRO A 393 8.09 1.32 29.26
C PRO A 393 8.36 2.64 30.01
N SER A 394 7.57 2.96 31.04
CA SER A 394 7.73 4.14 31.90
C SER A 394 8.61 3.90 33.14
N ASN A 395 8.94 2.65 33.47
CA ASN A 395 9.83 2.33 34.58
C ASN A 395 11.29 2.58 34.19
N PRO A 396 12.21 2.65 35.18
CA PRO A 396 13.64 2.62 34.89
C PRO A 396 14.01 1.43 34.01
N TRP A 397 14.93 1.68 33.08
CA TRP A 397 15.48 0.70 32.17
C TRP A 397 16.87 0.31 32.64
N SER A 398 17.09 -0.99 32.84
CA SER A 398 18.39 -1.51 33.26
C SER A 398 19.09 -2.27 32.14
N THR A 399 20.41 -2.33 32.21
CA THR A 399 21.18 -3.14 31.26
C THR A 399 20.87 -4.62 31.44
N ALA A 400 20.53 -5.28 30.33
CA ALA A 400 20.45 -6.73 30.21
C ALA A 400 21.71 -7.32 29.55
N GLY A 401 22.77 -6.53 29.39
CA GLY A 401 24.03 -6.94 28.78
C GLY A 401 24.06 -6.80 27.25
N GLY A 402 25.04 -7.45 26.63
CA GLY A 402 25.27 -7.45 25.19
C GLY A 402 26.35 -6.50 24.70
N ALA A 403 26.74 -6.68 23.45
CA ALA A 403 27.60 -5.79 22.67
C ALA A 403 27.24 -5.97 21.20
N GLY A 404 27.34 -4.92 20.38
CA GLY A 404 27.06 -5.01 18.96
C GLY A 404 28.03 -5.95 18.25
N VAL A 405 27.50 -6.98 17.62
CA VAL A 405 28.23 -7.92 16.75
C VAL A 405 27.70 -7.76 15.33
N PHE A 406 28.61 -7.53 14.37
CA PHE A 406 28.22 -7.37 12.97
C PHE A 406 27.53 -8.64 12.47
N SER A 407 26.38 -8.48 11.82
CA SER A 407 25.61 -9.55 11.19
C SER A 407 25.47 -9.25 9.69
N PRO A 408 25.94 -10.16 8.82
CA PRO A 408 25.78 -10.02 7.37
C PRO A 408 24.39 -10.46 6.89
N GLU A 409 23.58 -11.10 7.75
CA GLU A 409 22.23 -11.54 7.43
C GLU A 409 21.24 -10.36 7.43
N ASP A 410 20.16 -10.48 6.67
CA ASP A 410 19.13 -9.45 6.62
C ASP A 410 18.31 -9.40 7.94
N PRO A 411 18.09 -8.21 8.53
CA PRO A 411 18.57 -6.91 8.07
C PRO A 411 20.08 -6.70 8.32
N ARG A 412 20.83 -6.37 7.27
CA ARG A 412 22.29 -6.18 7.36
C ARG A 412 22.64 -5.08 8.36
N GLY A 413 23.56 -5.38 9.28
CA GLY A 413 24.00 -4.43 10.28
C GLY A 413 24.62 -5.11 11.48
N TYR A 414 24.06 -4.88 12.66
CA TYR A 414 24.56 -5.47 13.90
C TYR A 414 23.42 -6.09 14.69
N THR A 415 23.76 -7.12 15.46
CA THR A 415 22.87 -7.72 16.45
C THR A 415 23.45 -7.56 17.84
N ILE A 416 22.57 -7.47 18.84
CA ILE A 416 22.93 -7.34 20.25
C ILE A 416 22.08 -8.34 21.02
N SER A 417 22.73 -9.31 21.67
CA SER A 417 22.05 -10.30 22.53
C SER A 417 22.18 -9.89 23.99
N SER A 418 21.08 -10.01 24.74
CA SER A 418 21.15 -9.93 26.20
C SER A 418 22.04 -11.04 26.76
N ALA A 419 22.55 -10.85 27.97
CA ALA A 419 22.96 -11.96 28.81
C ALA A 419 21.76 -12.90 29.08
N SER A 420 22.04 -14.11 29.56
CA SER A 420 21.00 -15.04 29.99
C SER A 420 20.16 -14.39 31.09
N LEU A 421 18.89 -14.13 30.78
CA LEU A 421 17.94 -13.53 31.72
C LEU A 421 17.48 -14.58 32.72
N THR A 422 16.92 -14.17 33.85
CA THR A 422 16.27 -15.14 34.76
C THR A 422 14.93 -15.63 34.21
N THR A 423 14.13 -14.71 33.64
CA THR A 423 12.83 -15.01 33.04
C THR A 423 12.40 -13.91 32.06
N ILE A 424 11.44 -14.23 31.19
CA ILE A 424 10.61 -13.27 30.47
C ILE A 424 9.21 -13.34 31.08
N ASN A 425 8.76 -12.21 31.61
CA ASN A 425 7.49 -12.09 32.33
C ASN A 425 6.33 -11.83 31.34
N ASN A 426 5.09 -11.79 31.85
CA ASN A 426 3.90 -11.38 31.09
C ASN A 426 3.98 -9.95 30.50
N THR A 427 4.91 -9.12 30.97
CA THR A 427 5.11 -7.74 30.55
C THR A 427 6.61 -7.40 30.61
N SER A 428 7.39 -7.87 29.63
CA SER A 428 8.79 -7.46 29.48
C SER A 428 8.95 -6.56 28.26
N PHE A 429 9.71 -5.48 28.43
CA PHE A 429 10.05 -4.55 27.37
C PHE A 429 11.55 -4.51 27.16
N PHE A 430 11.96 -4.33 25.91
CA PHE A 430 13.35 -4.35 25.48
C PHE A 430 13.62 -3.16 24.55
N ALA A 431 14.81 -2.59 24.60
CA ALA A 431 15.24 -1.52 23.70
C ALA A 431 16.75 -1.60 23.46
N LEU A 432 17.22 -0.99 22.37
CA LEU A 432 18.65 -0.73 22.20
C LEU A 432 19.05 0.42 23.14
N ALA A 433 20.17 0.27 23.82
CA ALA A 433 20.74 1.28 24.70
C ALA A 433 22.25 1.35 24.56
N SER A 434 22.89 2.34 25.18
CA SER A 434 24.34 2.52 25.14
C SER A 434 24.91 2.88 26.51
N THR A 435 26.14 2.46 26.74
CA THR A 435 26.97 2.88 27.89
C THR A 435 27.73 4.18 27.64
N ASN A 436 27.52 4.86 26.50
CA ASN A 436 28.14 6.14 26.17
C ASN A 436 27.10 7.19 25.75
N SER A 437 27.52 8.45 25.66
CA SER A 437 26.66 9.57 25.27
C SER A 437 26.52 9.78 23.76
N VAL A 438 27.32 9.08 22.94
CA VAL A 438 27.38 9.27 21.48
C VAL A 438 26.41 8.36 20.71
N ASP A 439 26.09 7.18 21.26
CA ASP A 439 25.16 6.24 20.65
C ASP A 439 23.77 6.40 21.28
N ASN A 440 22.72 6.39 20.45
CA ASN A 440 21.31 6.54 20.85
C ASN A 440 21.02 7.77 21.75
N PRO A 441 21.50 8.98 21.43
CA PRO A 441 21.23 10.16 22.27
C PRO A 441 19.73 10.35 22.50
N LEU A 442 19.32 10.51 23.76
CA LEU A 442 17.93 10.73 24.18
C LEU A 442 17.36 12.09 23.72
N THR A 443 18.17 12.92 23.07
CA THR A 443 17.64 14.01 22.25
C THR A 443 16.79 13.38 21.18
N GLY A 444 15.49 13.72 21.15
CA GLY A 444 14.50 13.19 20.21
C GLY A 444 14.95 13.21 18.74
N PRO A 445 14.10 12.70 17.85
CA PRO A 445 14.47 12.08 16.57
C PRO A 445 15.70 12.72 15.92
N ALA A 446 16.62 11.88 15.42
CA ALA A 446 17.69 12.26 14.49
C ALA A 446 17.27 13.50 13.70
N PRO A 447 18.07 14.59 13.71
CA PRO A 447 17.63 15.95 13.43
C PRO A 447 16.58 15.93 12.32
N LEU A 448 15.32 16.21 12.69
CA LEU A 448 14.23 16.25 11.73
C LEU A 448 14.69 17.19 10.60
N PRO A 449 14.72 16.72 9.34
CA PRO A 449 14.90 17.62 8.20
C PRO A 449 13.89 18.75 8.36
N VAL A 450 14.32 19.99 8.07
CA VAL A 450 13.52 21.23 8.19
C VAL A 450 12.01 20.97 8.24
N THR A 451 11.38 21.33 9.36
CA THR A 451 9.93 21.14 9.49
C THR A 451 9.24 22.26 8.73
N LEU A 452 8.88 21.98 7.48
CA LEU A 452 8.18 22.92 6.61
C LEU A 452 6.76 23.16 7.13
N ARG A 453 6.48 24.40 7.52
CA ARG A 453 5.16 24.81 8.02
C ARG A 453 4.21 25.13 6.89
N GLN A 454 4.70 25.82 5.87
CA GLN A 454 3.91 26.22 4.71
C GLN A 454 4.80 26.35 3.47
N PHE A 455 4.27 25.96 2.32
CA PHE A 455 4.86 26.22 1.01
C PHE A 455 3.76 26.63 0.04
N THR A 456 3.92 27.79 -0.57
CA THR A 456 2.96 28.38 -1.51
C THR A 456 3.67 28.92 -2.72
N ALA A 457 3.05 28.80 -3.88
CA ALA A 457 3.44 29.49 -5.09
C ALA A 457 2.19 30.18 -5.64
N VAL A 458 2.27 31.48 -5.84
CA VAL A 458 1.14 32.29 -6.30
C VAL A 458 1.58 33.18 -7.45
N ARG A 459 0.71 33.34 -8.44
CA ARG A 459 0.95 34.26 -9.54
C ARG A 459 0.98 35.69 -9.01
N HIS A 460 2.02 36.44 -9.35
CA HIS A 460 2.16 37.86 -9.05
C HIS A 460 2.59 38.61 -10.32
N GLY A 461 1.61 39.09 -11.09
CA GLY A 461 1.84 39.73 -12.39
C GLY A 461 2.38 38.77 -13.45
N ALA A 462 3.57 39.08 -13.98
CA ALA A 462 4.29 38.28 -14.97
C ALA A 462 5.19 37.18 -14.34
N ALA A 463 5.26 37.12 -13.00
CA ALA A 463 6.12 36.23 -12.25
C ALA A 463 5.31 35.31 -11.33
N VAL A 464 5.96 34.29 -10.77
CA VAL A 464 5.41 33.48 -9.68
C VAL A 464 6.20 33.77 -8.41
N HIS A 465 5.48 34.23 -7.38
CA HIS A 465 6.04 34.44 -6.05
C HIS A 465 5.90 33.14 -5.25
N VAL A 466 7.04 32.56 -4.88
CA VAL A 466 7.11 31.34 -4.09
C VAL A 466 7.50 31.72 -2.67
N ALA A 467 6.66 31.39 -1.70
CA ALA A 467 6.88 31.72 -0.30
C ALA A 467 6.73 30.49 0.58
N TRP A 468 7.60 30.36 1.57
CA TRP A 468 7.55 29.28 2.54
C TRP A 468 7.96 29.72 3.92
N SER A 469 7.53 28.94 4.91
CA SER A 469 7.94 29.13 6.30
C SER A 469 8.37 27.81 6.90
N THR A 470 9.44 27.86 7.68
CA THR A 470 9.96 26.74 8.46
C THR A 470 9.48 26.92 9.90
N ALA A 471 9.00 25.85 10.54
CA ALA A 471 8.71 25.87 11.97
C ALA A 471 10.01 25.77 12.79
N SER A 472 10.98 25.01 12.27
CA SER A 472 12.34 24.86 12.80
C SER A 472 13.29 24.40 11.69
N GLU A 473 14.57 24.71 11.85
CA GLU A 473 15.69 24.35 10.98
C GLU A 473 16.79 23.69 11.81
N GLN A 474 17.43 22.67 11.25
CA GLN A 474 18.50 21.96 11.94
C GLN A 474 19.50 21.47 10.90
N ASN A 475 20.74 21.94 10.99
CA ASN A 475 21.80 21.66 10.02
C ASN A 475 21.41 21.97 8.57
N SER A 476 20.55 22.95 8.34
CA SER A 476 19.99 23.29 7.04
C SER A 476 20.92 24.24 6.30
N ALA A 477 21.42 23.83 5.14
CA ALA A 477 22.35 24.65 4.38
C ALA A 477 21.61 25.68 3.52
N TYR A 478 20.62 25.24 2.74
CA TYR A 478 19.87 26.09 1.82
C TYR A 478 18.62 25.40 1.28
N PHE A 479 17.75 26.21 0.70
CA PHE A 479 16.59 25.79 -0.04
C PHE A 479 16.80 26.01 -1.54
N VAL A 480 16.24 25.15 -2.36
CA VAL A 480 16.17 25.33 -3.82
C VAL A 480 14.71 25.24 -4.25
N VAL A 481 14.19 26.35 -4.78
CA VAL A 481 12.89 26.35 -5.45
C VAL A 481 13.07 25.68 -6.79
N GLN A 482 12.27 24.65 -7.05
CA GLN A 482 12.27 23.93 -8.31
C GLN A 482 10.93 24.03 -9.01
N ARG A 483 10.96 24.03 -10.34
CA ARG A 483 9.79 24.12 -11.21
C ARG A 483 9.77 22.98 -12.22
N SER A 484 8.58 22.54 -12.63
CA SER A 484 8.39 21.52 -13.65
C SER A 484 7.20 21.85 -14.57
N ALA A 485 7.30 21.49 -15.85
CA ALA A 485 6.21 21.54 -16.82
C ALA A 485 5.25 20.33 -16.72
N ASN A 486 5.75 19.19 -16.23
CA ASN A 486 5.08 17.89 -16.30
C ASN A 486 4.89 17.22 -14.93
N GLY A 487 5.38 17.86 -13.86
CA GLY A 487 5.30 17.35 -12.48
C GLY A 487 6.29 16.24 -12.16
N SER A 488 7.20 15.87 -13.08
CA SER A 488 8.19 14.80 -12.90
C SER A 488 9.63 15.28 -13.10
N SER A 489 9.90 16.10 -14.13
CA SER A 489 11.22 16.68 -14.41
C SER A 489 11.29 18.10 -13.88
N PHE A 490 12.04 18.31 -12.79
CA PHE A 490 12.15 19.60 -12.11
C PHE A 490 13.50 20.27 -12.40
N GLU A 491 13.46 21.56 -12.74
CA GLU A 491 14.63 22.44 -12.89
C GLU A 491 14.73 23.41 -11.72
N ASP A 492 15.95 23.85 -11.40
CA ASP A 492 16.21 24.79 -10.32
C ASP A 492 15.90 26.23 -10.77
N VAL A 493 15.09 26.94 -9.98
CA VAL A 493 14.70 28.34 -10.24
C VAL A 493 15.58 29.28 -9.43
N GLN A 494 15.65 29.07 -8.11
CA GLN A 494 16.39 29.93 -7.21
C GLN A 494 16.84 29.17 -5.97
N ARG A 495 18.06 29.46 -5.51
CA ARG A 495 18.61 28.97 -4.25
C ARG A 495 18.56 30.08 -3.20
N VAL A 496 18.10 29.75 -1.99
CA VAL A 496 18.00 30.68 -0.85
C VAL A 496 18.72 30.05 0.34
N VAL A 497 19.65 30.78 0.96
CA VAL A 497 20.42 30.31 2.12
C VAL A 497 19.50 30.17 3.33
N ALA A 498 19.63 29.08 4.08
CA ALA A 498 18.88 28.82 5.31
C ALA A 498 19.59 29.42 6.54
N GLN A 499 18.96 29.40 7.72
CA GLN A 499 19.57 29.87 8.97
C GLN A 499 20.50 28.85 9.64
N GLY A 500 20.72 27.67 9.04
CA GLY A 500 21.53 26.62 9.65
C GLY A 500 20.71 25.83 10.68
N THR A 501 20.75 26.27 11.93
CA THR A 501 20.02 25.64 13.03
C THR A 501 19.23 26.69 13.78
N SER A 502 17.91 26.59 13.76
CA SER A 502 16.99 27.51 14.42
C SER A 502 15.76 26.78 14.95
N ALA A 503 15.40 27.05 16.19
CA ALA A 503 14.14 26.58 16.79
C ALA A 503 12.98 27.58 16.60
N SER A 504 13.22 28.70 15.91
CA SER A 504 12.23 29.76 15.66
C SER A 504 11.73 29.70 14.21
N GLN A 505 10.50 30.17 14.00
CA GLN A 505 9.95 30.27 12.65
C GLN A 505 10.75 31.26 11.80
N HIS A 506 11.08 30.86 10.57
CA HIS A 506 11.63 31.75 9.56
C HIS A 506 10.79 31.72 8.29
N ASP A 507 10.60 32.91 7.71
CA ASP A 507 9.85 33.10 6.48
C ASP A 507 10.82 33.43 5.34
N TYR A 508 10.59 32.82 4.18
CA TYR A 508 11.42 32.94 3.00
C TYR A 508 10.57 33.17 1.76
N ALA A 509 11.19 33.78 0.76
CA ALA A 509 10.57 33.99 -0.53
C ALA A 509 11.60 33.86 -1.66
N ALA A 510 11.10 33.46 -2.82
CA ALA A 510 11.81 33.42 -4.09
C ALA A 510 10.88 33.91 -5.20
N LEU A 511 11.48 34.41 -6.28
CA LEU A 511 10.75 34.91 -7.43
C LEU A 511 11.14 34.13 -8.67
N ASP A 512 10.15 33.48 -9.27
CA ASP A 512 10.27 32.97 -10.63
C ASP A 512 9.84 34.05 -11.62
N ALA A 513 10.82 34.74 -12.20
CA ALA A 513 10.60 35.86 -13.13
C ALA A 513 10.19 35.41 -14.54
N THR A 514 10.36 34.13 -14.88
CA THR A 514 10.08 33.59 -16.22
C THR A 514 9.28 32.29 -16.13
N PRO A 515 8.08 32.29 -15.51
CA PRO A 515 7.27 31.09 -15.30
C PRO A 515 6.90 30.40 -16.62
N LEU A 516 6.78 29.07 -16.61
CA LEU A 516 6.38 28.33 -17.81
C LEU A 516 4.93 28.63 -18.17
N ALA A 517 4.66 28.74 -19.47
CA ALA A 517 3.31 28.88 -19.99
C ALA A 517 2.47 27.61 -19.70
N GLY A 518 1.19 27.80 -19.38
CA GLY A 518 0.31 26.70 -18.98
C GLY A 518 0.42 26.39 -17.49
N ILE A 519 0.33 25.12 -17.11
CA ILE A 519 0.43 24.71 -15.70
C ILE A 519 1.90 24.49 -15.37
N SER A 520 2.39 25.21 -14.36
CA SER A 520 3.69 24.99 -13.74
C SER A 520 3.51 24.30 -12.39
N TYR A 521 4.38 23.33 -12.08
CA TYR A 521 4.45 22.63 -10.81
C TYR A 521 5.67 23.13 -10.04
N TYR A 522 5.51 23.54 -8.78
CA TYR A 522 6.60 24.01 -7.93
C TYR A 522 6.77 23.10 -6.72
N ARG A 523 8.03 22.88 -6.32
CA ARG A 523 8.38 22.23 -5.06
C ARG A 523 9.62 22.90 -4.47
N LEU A 524 9.82 22.73 -3.17
CA LEU A 524 11.02 23.12 -2.47
C LEU A 524 11.91 21.89 -2.28
N ARG A 525 13.18 21.98 -2.67
CA ARG A 525 14.22 21.03 -2.25
C ARG A 525 14.97 21.64 -1.07
N GLN A 526 14.85 21.02 0.09
CA GLN A 526 15.48 21.44 1.34
C GLN A 526 16.79 20.68 1.46
N VAL A 527 17.93 21.36 1.55
CA VAL A 527 19.27 20.74 1.52
C VAL A 527 20.00 21.01 2.83
N ASP A 528 20.49 19.95 3.46
CA ASP A 528 21.24 20.00 4.72
C ASP A 528 22.75 20.21 4.47
N ILE A 529 23.49 20.55 5.53
CA ILE A 529 24.94 20.79 5.52
C ILE A 529 25.70 19.52 5.10
N ASP A 530 25.16 18.33 5.38
CA ASP A 530 25.73 17.05 4.95
C ASP A 530 25.38 16.68 3.49
N GLY A 531 24.63 17.53 2.78
CA GLY A 531 24.25 17.36 1.37
C GLY A 531 23.01 16.49 1.15
N LYS A 532 22.39 15.95 2.20
CA LYS A 532 21.08 15.27 2.09
C LYS A 532 19.98 16.28 1.78
N TYR A 533 18.88 15.79 1.20
CA TYR A 533 17.77 16.66 0.86
C TYR A 533 16.40 15.97 0.95
N VAL A 534 15.37 16.78 1.22
CA VAL A 534 13.96 16.38 1.25
C VAL A 534 13.14 17.36 0.41
N TYR A 535 12.07 16.88 -0.23
CA TYR A 535 11.16 17.71 -1.02
C TYR A 535 9.90 18.09 -0.25
N SER A 536 9.39 19.30 -0.49
CA SER A 536 8.04 19.70 -0.09
C SER A 536 6.96 18.98 -0.92
N PRO A 537 5.68 19.05 -0.51
CA PRO A 537 4.57 18.85 -1.43
C PRO A 537 4.68 19.75 -2.66
N VAL A 538 4.14 19.27 -3.78
CA VAL A 538 4.11 20.02 -5.04
C VAL A 538 2.87 20.92 -5.06
N VAL A 539 3.06 22.20 -5.36
CA VAL A 539 1.96 23.16 -5.58
C VAL A 539 1.88 23.53 -7.06
N THR A 540 0.68 23.81 -7.55
CA THR A 540 0.46 24.13 -8.97
C THR A 540 0.12 25.59 -9.14
N VAL A 541 0.71 26.21 -10.18
CA VAL A 541 0.35 27.56 -10.61
C VAL A 541 0.03 27.51 -12.08
N ARG A 542 -1.18 27.90 -12.43
CA ARG A 542 -1.60 28.02 -13.82
C ARG A 542 -1.26 29.42 -14.33
N PHE A 543 -0.37 29.47 -15.30
CA PHE A 543 0.01 30.62 -16.08
C PHE A 543 -0.70 30.54 -17.43
N GLU A 544 -1.98 30.93 -17.47
CA GLU A 544 -2.69 31.10 -18.74
C GLU A 544 -2.03 32.25 -19.48
N GLY A 545 -1.22 31.92 -20.49
CA GLY A 545 -0.68 32.94 -21.36
C GLY A 545 -1.83 33.72 -21.98
N GLN A 546 -1.74 35.05 -21.99
CA GLN A 546 -2.13 35.91 -23.11
C GLN A 546 -1.62 37.35 -22.93
N ALA A 547 -1.33 37.96 -24.08
CA ALA A 547 -0.91 39.33 -24.37
C ALA A 547 0.57 39.67 -24.13
N ALA A 548 1.25 40.12 -25.20
CA ALA A 548 2.56 40.78 -25.14
C ALA A 548 2.50 41.90 -24.08
N ALA A 549 3.45 41.88 -23.14
CA ALA A 549 3.49 42.83 -22.05
C ALA A 549 3.54 44.26 -22.60
N MET A 550 2.61 45.12 -22.17
CA MET A 550 2.61 46.53 -22.58
C MET A 550 3.86 47.23 -22.03
N PRO A 551 4.46 48.16 -22.78
CA PRO A 551 5.58 48.96 -22.31
C PRO A 551 5.23 49.71 -21.01
N ALA A 552 6.11 49.67 -20.01
CA ALA A 552 5.91 50.33 -18.72
C ALA A 552 7.17 51.10 -18.29
N LEU A 553 6.97 52.15 -17.49
CA LEU A 553 8.04 53.04 -17.01
C LEU A 553 7.98 53.17 -15.48
N SER A 554 9.08 52.87 -14.80
CA SER A 554 9.20 52.98 -13.35
C SER A 554 10.43 53.78 -12.95
N ALA A 555 10.36 54.46 -11.81
CA ALA A 555 11.47 55.21 -11.24
C ALA A 555 11.78 54.72 -9.82
N TYR A 556 13.06 54.60 -9.48
CA TYR A 556 13.50 54.17 -8.14
C TYR A 556 14.81 54.82 -7.68
N PRO A 557 15.00 55.00 -6.37
CA PRO A 557 13.97 54.86 -5.33
C PRO A 557 12.88 55.93 -5.48
N ASN A 558 11.65 55.59 -5.07
CA ASN A 558 10.52 56.53 -5.01
C ASN A 558 9.85 56.35 -3.63
N PRO A 559 10.02 57.30 -2.68
CA PRO A 559 10.57 58.65 -2.87
C PRO A 559 12.09 58.72 -3.17
N ALA A 560 12.49 59.72 -3.95
CA ALA A 560 13.88 60.01 -4.33
C ALA A 560 14.48 61.14 -3.46
N SER A 561 15.80 61.17 -3.30
CA SER A 561 16.55 62.17 -2.50
C SER A 561 16.72 63.54 -3.19
N GLY A 562 16.17 63.71 -4.38
CA GLY A 562 16.29 64.93 -5.18
C GLY A 562 17.62 65.13 -5.91
N GLN A 563 18.69 64.42 -5.53
CA GLN A 563 19.99 64.46 -6.21
C GLN A 563 20.03 63.58 -7.47
N SER A 564 19.46 62.37 -7.40
CA SER A 564 19.39 61.46 -8.54
C SER A 564 18.35 60.35 -8.33
N PHE A 565 17.81 59.79 -9.41
CA PHE A 565 17.03 58.54 -9.37
C PHE A 565 17.22 57.75 -10.67
N GLN A 566 16.98 56.44 -10.61
CA GLN A 566 16.99 55.55 -11.76
C GLN A 566 15.61 55.53 -12.42
N LEU A 567 15.60 55.45 -13.74
CA LEU A 567 14.41 55.29 -14.56
C LEU A 567 14.55 54.02 -15.40
N LEU A 568 13.64 53.07 -15.24
CA LEU A 568 13.62 51.78 -15.92
C LEU A 568 12.38 51.67 -16.81
N ALA A 569 12.60 51.42 -18.10
CA ALA A 569 11.57 51.08 -19.06
C ALA A 569 11.58 49.56 -19.30
N THR A 570 10.44 48.90 -19.11
CA THR A 570 10.28 47.47 -19.39
C THR A 570 9.37 47.27 -20.59
N ASN A 571 9.70 46.26 -21.41
CA ASN A 571 8.94 45.92 -22.63
C ASN A 571 8.81 47.07 -23.66
N LEU A 572 9.67 48.08 -23.55
CA LEU A 572 9.84 49.12 -24.57
C LEU A 572 10.86 48.62 -25.60
N SER A 573 10.52 48.64 -26.89
CA SER A 573 11.52 48.39 -27.94
C SER A 573 12.66 49.37 -27.74
N THR A 574 13.90 48.89 -27.68
CA THR A 574 15.10 49.64 -27.28
C THR A 574 15.54 50.73 -28.28
N THR A 575 14.60 51.33 -29.02
CA THR A 575 14.74 52.64 -29.65
C THR A 575 14.94 53.67 -28.55
N GLY A 576 15.97 54.51 -28.62
CA GLY A 576 16.26 55.56 -27.64
C GLY A 576 15.11 56.54 -27.43
N GLY A 577 15.31 57.68 -26.78
CA GLY A 577 14.22 58.65 -26.63
C GLY A 577 14.58 59.87 -25.81
N THR A 578 13.60 60.74 -25.58
CA THR A 578 13.76 61.92 -24.74
C THR A 578 13.02 61.71 -23.43
N VAL A 579 13.75 61.81 -22.33
CA VAL A 579 13.19 61.88 -20.98
C VAL A 579 13.00 63.34 -20.59
N GLN A 580 11.85 63.65 -19.99
CA GLN A 580 11.53 64.96 -19.43
C GLN A 580 11.02 64.81 -18.00
N VAL A 581 11.51 65.65 -17.10
CA VAL A 581 11.02 65.78 -15.72
C VAL A 581 10.26 67.09 -15.59
N LEU A 582 9.00 67.02 -15.18
CA LEU A 582 8.13 68.18 -14.97
C LEU A 582 7.74 68.28 -13.50
N ASP A 583 7.62 69.50 -12.98
CA ASP A 583 7.09 69.73 -11.63
C ASP A 583 5.57 69.54 -11.57
N ASN A 584 4.98 69.67 -10.37
CA ASN A 584 3.54 69.48 -10.15
C ASN A 584 2.63 70.49 -10.86
N VAL A 585 3.20 71.58 -11.40
CA VAL A 585 2.48 72.58 -12.21
C VAL A 585 2.74 72.41 -13.71
N GLY A 586 3.51 71.37 -14.09
CA GLY A 586 3.82 71.03 -15.48
C GLY A 586 4.97 71.83 -16.08
N ARG A 587 5.76 72.54 -15.28
CA ARG A 587 6.95 73.25 -15.78
C ARG A 587 8.11 72.26 -15.96
N LEU A 588 8.78 72.34 -17.10
CA LEU A 588 9.93 71.49 -17.42
C LEU A 588 11.13 71.82 -16.51
N VAL A 589 11.65 70.81 -15.83
CA VAL A 589 12.78 70.91 -14.89
C VAL A 589 14.06 70.38 -15.50
N LEU A 590 13.96 69.26 -16.23
CA LEU A 590 15.10 68.62 -16.89
C LEU A 590 14.66 67.89 -18.15
N THR A 591 15.52 67.87 -19.17
CA THR A 591 15.40 66.99 -20.32
C THR A 591 16.72 66.26 -20.58
N GLN A 592 16.64 64.99 -20.96
CA GLN A 592 17.79 64.13 -21.22
C GLN A 592 17.49 63.21 -22.40
N VAL A 593 18.42 63.11 -23.34
CA VAL A 593 18.31 62.19 -24.48
C VAL A 593 18.98 60.87 -24.12
N ILE A 594 18.27 59.77 -24.35
CA ILE A 594 18.71 58.40 -24.08
C ILE A 594 19.03 57.71 -25.40
N ALA A 595 20.21 57.12 -25.49
CA ALA A 595 20.64 56.38 -26.67
C ALA A 595 19.82 55.08 -26.85
N ALA A 596 19.77 54.60 -28.10
CA ALA A 596 19.17 53.29 -28.38
C ALA A 596 19.95 52.18 -27.67
N GLY A 597 19.24 51.15 -27.21
CA GLY A 597 19.80 50.01 -26.47
C GLY A 597 19.70 50.12 -24.94
N SER A 598 19.42 51.31 -24.38
CA SER A 598 19.32 51.51 -22.94
C SER A 598 17.88 51.41 -22.45
N ALA A 599 17.58 50.37 -21.66
CA ALA A 599 16.29 50.23 -20.97
C ALA A 599 16.27 50.93 -19.60
N GLU A 600 17.44 51.31 -19.09
CA GLU A 600 17.61 51.98 -17.80
C GLU A 600 18.50 53.21 -17.94
N THR A 601 18.20 54.28 -17.22
CA THR A 601 19.02 55.49 -17.19
C THR A 601 18.97 56.18 -15.84
N THR A 602 20.07 56.83 -15.47
CA THR A 602 20.14 57.70 -14.29
C THR A 602 19.71 59.11 -14.68
N ILE A 603 18.80 59.68 -13.90
CA ILE A 603 18.39 61.08 -13.99
C ILE A 603 19.10 61.86 -12.89
N GLN A 604 19.96 62.81 -13.29
CA GLN A 604 20.74 63.66 -12.38
C GLN A 604 20.57 65.15 -12.73
N PRO A 605 19.69 65.86 -12.02
CA PRO A 605 19.51 67.30 -12.19
C PRO A 605 20.76 68.10 -11.81
N LYS A 606 21.04 69.21 -12.51
CA LYS A 606 22.20 70.08 -12.23
C LYS A 606 22.14 70.73 -10.85
N GLN A 607 20.95 70.89 -10.29
CA GLN A 607 20.72 71.27 -8.90
C GLN A 607 19.70 70.31 -8.29
N PRO A 608 19.81 69.97 -6.99
CA PRO A 608 18.87 69.06 -6.34
C PRO A 608 17.42 69.52 -6.52
N LEU A 609 16.53 68.57 -6.83
CA LEU A 609 15.09 68.84 -6.91
C LEU A 609 14.57 69.19 -5.51
N ALA A 610 13.75 70.25 -5.42
CA ALA A 610 13.04 70.56 -4.18
C ALA A 610 12.02 69.47 -3.86
N SER A 611 11.75 69.24 -2.57
CA SER A 611 10.77 68.26 -2.12
C SER A 611 9.39 68.54 -2.74
N GLY A 612 8.78 67.52 -3.33
CA GLY A 612 7.56 67.67 -4.12
C GLY A 612 7.31 66.51 -5.09
N MET A 613 6.20 66.57 -5.81
CA MET A 613 5.84 65.57 -6.82
C MET A 613 6.27 66.01 -8.22
N TYR A 614 6.93 65.11 -8.93
CA TYR A 614 7.38 65.29 -10.31
C TYR A 614 6.78 64.23 -11.23
N PHE A 615 6.58 64.60 -12.48
CA PHE A 615 6.17 63.71 -13.55
C PHE A 615 7.34 63.48 -14.49
N VAL A 616 7.71 62.22 -14.67
CA VAL A 616 8.81 61.84 -15.56
C VAL A 616 8.22 61.14 -16.77
N THR A 617 8.44 61.72 -17.95
CA THR A 617 7.94 61.18 -19.21
C THR A 617 9.09 60.72 -20.08
N TRP A 618 8.99 59.53 -20.67
CA TRP A 618 9.92 59.03 -21.68
C TRP A 618 9.16 58.90 -23.00
N GLN A 619 9.58 59.66 -24.01
CA GLN A 619 9.01 59.61 -25.35
C GLN A 619 10.02 59.02 -26.35
N THR A 620 9.61 57.97 -27.04
CA THR A 620 10.40 57.32 -28.10
C THR A 620 10.24 58.03 -29.46
N PRO A 621 11.18 57.87 -30.41
CA PRO A 621 11.14 58.47 -31.74
C PRO A 621 9.90 58.13 -32.56
N ASP A 622 9.31 56.95 -32.35
CA ASP A 622 8.07 56.50 -32.99
C ASP A 622 6.80 57.08 -32.35
N GLY A 623 6.95 57.90 -31.30
CA GLY A 623 5.88 58.70 -30.71
C GLY A 623 5.23 58.09 -29.47
N LEU A 624 5.60 56.89 -29.04
CA LEU A 624 5.09 56.31 -27.79
C LEU A 624 5.60 57.12 -26.59
N LYS A 625 4.68 57.51 -25.70
CA LYS A 625 4.98 58.31 -24.51
C LYS A 625 4.54 57.58 -23.25
N LEU A 626 5.49 57.26 -22.38
CA LEU A 626 5.24 56.66 -21.07
C LEU A 626 5.48 57.70 -19.98
N THR A 627 4.69 57.64 -18.90
CA THR A 627 4.77 58.61 -17.80
C THR A 627 4.76 57.88 -16.46
N THR A 628 5.62 58.30 -15.55
CA THR A 628 5.64 57.85 -14.15
C THR A 628 5.74 59.03 -13.19
N LYS A 629 5.35 58.84 -11.93
CA LYS A 629 5.37 59.87 -10.89
C LYS A 629 6.53 59.60 -9.93
N VAL A 630 7.27 60.64 -9.56
CA VAL A 630 8.36 60.57 -8.59
C VAL A 630 8.07 61.55 -7.47
N ALA A 631 8.03 61.07 -6.23
CA ALA A 631 8.04 61.90 -5.03
C ALA A 631 9.49 62.21 -4.67
N VAL A 632 9.82 63.47 -4.43
CA VAL A 632 11.11 63.89 -3.88
C VAL A 632 10.90 64.33 -2.44
N GLN A 633 11.73 63.84 -1.51
CA GLN A 633 11.67 64.16 -0.09
C GLN A 633 12.92 64.89 0.36
#